data_AF-A0A6B0XHM7-F1
#
_entry.id   AF-A0A6B0XHM7-F1
#
_cell.length_a   1.000
_cell.length_b   1.000
_cell.length_c   1.000
_cell.angle_alpha   90.00
_cell.angle_beta   90.00
_cell.angle_gamma   90.00
#
_symmetry.space_group_name_H-M   'P 1'
#
loop_
_entity.id
_entity.type
_entity.pdbx_description
1 polymer ?
#
loop_
_entity_poly.entity_id
_entity_poly.type
_entity_poly.pdbx_seq_one_letter_code
_entity_poly.pdbx_strand_id
1 'polypeptide(L)'
;MKATLSKLLNEARPGCTAIVATLALLLSGGAVHAGGSAPVLGKGGDVYHIAVGTYGDLFPGGSETSVDADVLRLQARRGSGTVESHLVPGSESDDSDRTPSLFFDASTEKLYVVWSSSNTSTLTRINLASFDGSDWSETIEVSGNIYSEKSAPRLAVTHDRFELAGGSDSGPSTRTVLHVVWSESTTDGEKAMYAPVVLIDGELASTWRRVHRLNDYVSDALAADPFSAEVPEALRSAPTVDAGAESNAVVIGFADSDTGALVQLELSTPATELSELADSLSDHLDGSNLCARIDSGGSDALTSIAEAARVHIVVFGRRIRSRVLSPLAQDAKDVLTTRAADLCAEGGLTSVSSAARVHIVVFGARAQAGELLERAEAGETHVLLAAAQEVGNDYVQHLARLQVRSERIAPTIGDGEPTILVSPNGTGAIVVWENANTLSYVETEADETWSSSHSLQIGSSLSRSEAYSMLRDRARSLE
;
A
#
# COMPACT_ATOMS: atom_id res chain seq x y z
N MET A 1 78.35 -40.92 10.96
CA MET A 1 78.31 -40.06 12.16
C MET A 1 76.88 -39.60 12.35
N LYS A 2 76.00 -40.39 12.97
CA LYS A 2 75.73 -40.44 14.42
C LYS A 2 75.33 -39.08 15.02
N ALA A 3 74.01 -38.93 15.13
CA ALA A 3 73.22 -38.49 16.29
C ALA A 3 73.37 -37.07 16.85
N THR A 4 72.25 -36.33 16.85
CA THR A 4 71.52 -35.84 18.06
C THR A 4 70.15 -35.29 17.60
N LEU A 5 69.04 -36.01 17.69
CA LEU A 5 68.12 -36.25 18.82
C LEU A 5 67.50 -34.99 19.48
N SER A 6 66.21 -34.82 19.16
CA SER A 6 65.06 -34.56 20.05
C SER A 6 65.01 -33.31 20.96
N LYS A 7 64.07 -32.41 20.62
CA LYS A 7 63.07 -31.79 21.50
C LYS A 7 61.77 -31.72 20.66
N LEU A 8 60.79 -32.62 20.84
CA LEU A 8 59.61 -32.52 21.72
C LEU A 8 58.94 -31.13 21.60
N LEU A 9 57.83 -30.99 20.87
CA LEU A 9 56.41 -31.26 21.24
C LEU A 9 55.66 -29.92 21.40
N ASN A 10 54.37 -29.91 21.06
CA ASN A 10 53.43 -28.78 20.92
C ASN A 10 53.64 -27.98 19.62
N GLU A 11 52.72 -27.95 18.65
CA GLU A 11 51.30 -27.64 18.81
C GLU A 11 50.40 -28.56 17.96
N ALA A 12 49.40 -29.14 18.63
CA ALA A 12 48.22 -29.70 17.98
C ALA A 12 47.31 -28.54 17.54
N ARG A 13 47.00 -28.44 16.25
CA ARG A 13 45.86 -27.64 15.78
C ARG A 13 44.65 -28.57 15.61
N PRO A 14 43.51 -28.28 16.26
CA PRO A 14 42.32 -29.10 16.18
C PRO A 14 41.53 -28.82 14.90
N GLY A 15 41.07 -29.92 14.28
CA GLY A 15 39.79 -30.11 13.60
C GLY A 15 39.18 -28.97 12.79
N CYS A 16 39.32 -29.03 11.47
CA CYS A 16 38.26 -28.59 10.56
C CYS A 16 37.32 -29.78 10.31
N THR A 17 36.45 -30.05 11.28
CA THR A 17 35.33 -30.98 11.12
C THR A 17 34.27 -30.24 10.33
N ALA A 18 34.16 -30.51 9.04
CA ALA A 18 33.05 -30.03 8.23
C ALA A 18 31.78 -30.75 8.71
N ILE A 19 30.99 -30.07 9.54
CA ILE A 19 29.64 -30.50 9.89
C ILE A 19 28.76 -30.18 8.68
N VAL A 20 28.54 -31.18 7.83
CA VAL A 20 27.43 -31.19 6.89
C VAL A 20 26.17 -31.41 7.71
N ALA A 21 25.49 -30.33 8.07
CA ALA A 21 24.20 -30.38 8.72
C ALA A 21 23.15 -30.72 7.66
N THR A 22 22.85 -32.01 7.51
CA THR A 22 21.74 -32.51 6.72
C THR A 22 20.43 -32.09 7.40
N LEU A 23 19.79 -31.05 6.87
CA LEU A 23 18.47 -30.58 7.28
C LEU A 23 17.42 -31.61 6.85
N ALA A 24 17.20 -32.63 7.69
CA ALA A 24 16.12 -33.59 7.50
C ALA A 24 14.79 -32.93 7.91
N LEU A 25 14.09 -32.33 6.96
CA LEU A 25 12.68 -31.95 7.10
C LEU A 25 11.84 -33.21 7.31
N LEU A 26 11.49 -33.50 8.56
CA LEU A 26 10.38 -34.37 8.89
C LEU A 26 9.09 -33.59 8.65
N LEU A 27 8.61 -33.64 7.40
CA LEU A 27 7.26 -33.26 7.02
C LEU A 27 6.30 -34.34 7.55
N SER A 28 5.88 -34.21 8.80
CA SER A 28 4.63 -34.82 9.25
C SER A 28 3.49 -34.17 8.47
N GLY A 29 2.85 -34.97 7.61
CA GLY A 29 1.73 -34.55 6.77
C GLY A 29 0.55 -34.09 7.63
N GLY A 30 0.46 -32.78 7.83
CA GLY A 30 -0.79 -32.11 8.12
C GLY A 30 -1.56 -31.92 6.82
N ALA A 31 -2.86 -32.17 6.84
CA ALA A 31 -3.75 -31.82 5.73
C ALA A 31 -3.50 -30.36 5.34
N VAL A 32 -3.21 -30.14 4.05
CA VAL A 32 -2.99 -28.80 3.48
C VAL A 32 -4.29 -28.01 3.66
N HIS A 33 -4.34 -27.13 4.65
CA HIS A 33 -5.44 -26.20 4.82
C HIS A 33 -5.27 -25.09 3.80
N ALA A 34 -6.11 -25.10 2.75
CA ALA A 34 -6.02 -24.25 1.58
C ALA A 34 -6.46 -22.79 1.80
N GLY A 35 -6.44 -22.28 3.04
CA GLY A 35 -6.97 -20.95 3.39
C GLY A 35 -5.97 -19.99 4.05
N GLY A 36 -4.67 -20.33 4.12
CA GLY A 36 -3.65 -19.50 4.77
C GLY A 36 -2.98 -18.48 3.85
N SER A 37 -2.52 -17.36 4.40
CA SER A 37 -1.67 -16.43 3.66
C SER A 37 -0.29 -17.04 3.38
N ALA A 38 0.42 -16.51 2.39
CA ALA A 38 1.84 -16.82 2.23
C ALA A 38 2.60 -16.48 3.54
N PRO A 39 3.59 -17.31 3.95
CA PRO A 39 4.40 -17.01 5.13
C PRO A 39 5.23 -15.76 4.92
N VAL A 40 5.44 -15.00 5.99
CA VAL A 40 6.20 -13.75 5.98
C VAL A 40 7.46 -13.91 6.83
N LEU A 41 8.58 -13.42 6.31
CA LEU A 41 9.84 -13.40 7.04
C LEU A 41 9.91 -12.15 7.94
N GLY A 42 10.11 -12.39 9.22
CA GLY A 42 10.29 -11.37 10.24
C GLY A 42 11.75 -11.09 10.59
N LYS A 43 11.93 -10.36 11.70
CA LYS A 43 13.24 -10.08 12.29
C LYS A 43 13.95 -11.37 12.71
N GLY A 44 15.28 -11.40 12.55
CA GLY A 44 16.12 -12.46 13.11
C GLY A 44 15.92 -13.85 12.48
N GLY A 45 15.25 -13.93 11.33
CA GLY A 45 14.91 -15.20 10.68
C GLY A 45 13.60 -15.82 11.18
N ASP A 46 12.80 -15.09 11.96
CA ASP A 46 11.47 -15.52 12.36
C ASP A 46 10.57 -15.70 11.13
N VAL A 47 9.76 -16.75 11.10
CA VAL A 47 8.79 -16.99 10.03
C VAL A 47 7.39 -16.99 10.62
N TYR A 48 6.56 -16.10 10.10
CA TYR A 48 5.16 -15.96 10.50
C TYR A 48 4.24 -16.59 9.46
N HIS A 49 3.22 -17.30 9.93
CA HIS A 49 2.21 -17.90 9.08
C HIS A 49 0.85 -17.84 9.78
N ILE A 50 -0.19 -17.45 9.04
CA ILE A 50 -1.56 -17.42 9.56
C ILE A 50 -2.37 -18.59 9.01
N ALA A 51 -3.10 -19.25 9.90
CA ALA A 51 -4.01 -20.34 9.56
C ALA A 51 -5.44 -19.98 9.96
N VAL A 52 -6.39 -20.37 9.12
CA VAL A 52 -7.83 -20.30 9.35
C VAL A 52 -8.32 -21.71 9.67
N GLY A 53 -9.21 -21.86 10.65
CA GLY A 53 -9.83 -23.15 10.99
C GLY A 53 -10.53 -23.08 12.34
N THR A 54 -11.05 -24.22 12.80
CA THR A 54 -11.70 -24.28 14.11
C THR A 54 -10.68 -24.12 15.25
N TYR A 55 -11.10 -23.53 16.35
CA TYR A 55 -10.26 -23.37 17.54
C TYR A 55 -9.75 -24.71 18.07
N GLY A 56 -10.59 -25.75 18.08
CA GLY A 56 -10.21 -27.09 18.53
C GLY A 56 -9.09 -27.71 17.69
N ASP A 57 -9.09 -27.48 16.37
CA ASP A 57 -8.06 -27.97 15.45
C ASP A 57 -6.76 -27.15 15.55
N LEU A 58 -6.88 -25.83 15.70
CA LEU A 58 -5.74 -24.92 15.70
C LEU A 58 -5.05 -24.81 17.08
N PHE A 59 -5.78 -25.00 18.17
CA PHE A 59 -5.32 -24.88 19.57
C PHE A 59 -5.73 -26.11 20.41
N PRO A 60 -5.16 -27.30 20.14
CA PRO A 60 -5.55 -28.51 20.84
C PRO A 60 -5.30 -28.40 22.35
N GLY A 61 -6.38 -28.49 23.14
CA GLY A 61 -6.35 -28.39 24.61
C GLY A 61 -6.43 -26.96 25.16
N GLY A 62 -6.57 -25.94 24.30
CA GLY A 62 -6.85 -24.57 24.72
C GLY A 62 -8.29 -24.39 25.21
N SER A 63 -8.57 -23.26 25.87
CA SER A 63 -9.90 -22.96 26.44
C SER A 63 -10.32 -21.50 26.33
N GLU A 64 -9.76 -20.74 25.38
CA GLU A 64 -10.03 -19.30 25.22
C GLU A 64 -11.40 -19.05 24.56
N THR A 65 -11.83 -19.91 23.64
CA THR A 65 -13.17 -19.88 23.01
C THR A 65 -13.73 -21.29 22.78
N SER A 66 -14.90 -21.40 22.16
CA SER A 66 -15.54 -22.66 21.78
C SER A 66 -14.65 -23.45 20.82
N VAL A 67 -14.56 -24.78 21.00
CA VAL A 67 -13.77 -25.66 20.11
C VAL A 67 -14.23 -25.63 18.66
N ASP A 68 -15.50 -25.32 18.42
CA ASP A 68 -16.10 -25.25 17.09
C ASP A 68 -16.09 -23.83 16.49
N ALA A 69 -15.58 -22.83 17.22
CA ALA A 69 -15.47 -21.46 16.69
C ALA A 69 -14.42 -21.40 15.58
N ASP A 70 -14.75 -20.76 14.45
CA ASP A 70 -13.79 -20.41 13.42
C ASP A 70 -12.85 -19.34 13.98
N VAL A 71 -11.54 -19.54 13.91
CA VAL A 71 -10.54 -18.59 14.43
C VAL A 71 -9.35 -18.45 13.49
N LEU A 72 -8.57 -17.39 13.72
CA LEU A 72 -7.29 -17.18 13.09
C LEU A 72 -6.15 -17.48 14.09
N ARG A 73 -5.21 -18.33 13.68
CA ARG A 73 -3.98 -18.61 14.43
C ARG A 73 -2.77 -18.02 13.70
N LEU A 74 -2.07 -17.12 14.37
CA LEU A 74 -0.71 -16.76 14.00
C LEU A 74 0.26 -17.81 14.57
N GLN A 75 0.99 -18.50 13.70
CA GLN A 75 2.13 -19.31 14.07
C GLN A 75 3.42 -18.51 13.84
N ALA A 76 4.21 -18.34 14.90
CA ALA A 76 5.53 -17.73 14.85
C ALA A 76 6.59 -18.82 15.04
N ARG A 77 7.38 -19.09 14.00
CA ARG A 77 8.57 -19.93 14.10
C ARG A 77 9.78 -19.04 14.29
N ARG A 78 10.31 -19.00 15.50
CA ARG A 78 11.49 -18.21 15.85
C ARG A 78 12.73 -18.71 15.14
N GLY A 79 13.73 -17.85 14.95
CA GLY A 79 15.05 -18.25 14.43
C GLY A 79 15.74 -19.36 15.24
N SER A 80 15.36 -19.56 16.51
CA SER A 80 15.80 -20.69 17.36
C SER A 80 15.17 -22.05 16.97
N GLY A 81 14.16 -22.05 16.10
CA GLY A 81 13.30 -23.21 15.81
C GLY A 81 12.12 -23.36 16.76
N THR A 82 12.00 -22.52 17.80
CA THR A 82 10.82 -22.50 18.68
C THR A 82 9.58 -22.13 17.87
N VAL A 83 8.48 -22.87 18.06
CA VAL A 83 7.20 -22.57 17.42
C VAL A 83 6.22 -22.12 18.49
N GLU A 84 5.66 -20.93 18.29
CA GLU A 84 4.63 -20.33 19.12
C GLU A 84 3.35 -20.18 18.31
N SER A 85 2.22 -20.31 18.99
CA SER A 85 0.89 -20.16 18.40
C SER A 85 0.14 -19.10 19.19
N HIS A 86 -0.38 -18.11 18.48
CA HIS A 86 -1.09 -16.97 19.04
C HIS A 86 -2.47 -16.88 18.39
N LEU A 87 -3.52 -16.75 19.21
CA LEU A 87 -4.86 -16.43 18.73
C LEU A 87 -4.87 -14.98 18.24
N VAL A 88 -5.40 -14.72 17.05
CA VAL A 88 -5.55 -13.35 16.55
C VAL A 88 -6.76 -12.70 17.23
N PRO A 89 -6.63 -11.51 17.85
CA PRO A 89 -7.71 -10.91 18.60
C PRO A 89 -8.91 -10.54 17.72
N GLY A 90 -10.11 -10.77 18.25
CA GLY A 90 -11.37 -10.53 17.54
C GLY A 90 -11.72 -11.62 16.52
N SER A 91 -10.91 -12.68 16.40
CA SER A 91 -11.24 -13.87 15.60
C SER A 91 -12.01 -14.93 16.37
N GLU A 92 -12.18 -14.75 17.68
CA GLU A 92 -12.85 -15.70 18.56
C GLU A 92 -14.39 -15.64 18.52
N SER A 93 -14.98 -14.80 17.66
CA SER A 93 -16.44 -14.63 17.54
C SER A 93 -17.08 -15.77 16.74
N ASP A 94 -18.42 -15.81 16.73
CA ASP A 94 -19.19 -16.73 15.86
C ASP A 94 -19.15 -16.32 14.37
N ASP A 95 -18.25 -15.41 14.00
CA ASP A 95 -18.08 -14.94 12.63
C ASP A 95 -17.08 -15.87 11.90
N SER A 96 -17.35 -16.19 10.64
CA SER A 96 -16.40 -16.92 9.82
C SER A 96 -15.34 -15.95 9.29
N ASP A 97 -14.13 -16.07 9.80
CA ASP A 97 -12.95 -15.34 9.33
C ASP A 97 -12.35 -15.97 8.07
N ARG A 98 -12.00 -15.13 7.10
CA ARG A 98 -11.55 -15.54 5.77
C ARG A 98 -10.45 -14.64 5.22
N THR A 99 -9.72 -15.20 4.25
CA THR A 99 -8.75 -14.49 3.39
C THR A 99 -7.74 -13.61 4.16
N PRO A 100 -7.07 -14.12 5.21
CA PRO A 100 -6.10 -13.32 5.93
C PRO A 100 -4.90 -12.96 5.04
N SER A 101 -4.31 -11.80 5.30
CA SER A 101 -3.06 -11.34 4.71
C SER A 101 -2.13 -10.83 5.81
N LEU A 102 -0.84 -11.16 5.67
CA LEU A 102 0.23 -10.79 6.59
C LEU A 102 1.17 -9.81 5.92
N PHE A 103 1.62 -8.81 6.67
CA PHE A 103 2.69 -7.91 6.27
C PHE A 103 3.63 -7.67 7.45
N PHE A 104 4.94 -7.88 7.27
CA PHE A 104 5.93 -7.55 8.29
C PHE A 104 6.62 -6.24 7.94
N ASP A 105 6.47 -5.25 8.81
CA ASP A 105 7.17 -3.98 8.70
C ASP A 105 8.51 -4.07 9.45
N ALA A 106 9.59 -4.15 8.69
CA ALA A 106 10.93 -4.21 9.23
C ALA A 106 11.37 -2.93 9.96
N SER A 107 10.72 -1.78 9.70
CA SER A 107 11.11 -0.50 10.30
C SER A 107 10.58 -0.35 11.74
N THR A 108 9.35 -0.81 11.99
CA THR A 108 8.74 -0.83 13.32
C THR A 108 8.85 -2.19 14.01
N GLU A 109 9.34 -3.20 13.30
CA GLU A 109 9.42 -4.60 13.74
C GLU A 109 8.05 -5.21 14.09
N LYS A 110 6.97 -4.67 13.52
CA LYS A 110 5.60 -5.14 13.73
C LYS A 110 5.13 -6.03 12.58
N LEU A 111 4.39 -7.08 12.93
CA LEU A 111 3.60 -7.85 12.00
C LEU A 111 2.17 -7.31 11.98
N TYR A 112 1.64 -7.02 10.80
CA TYR A 112 0.26 -6.64 10.60
C TYR A 112 -0.53 -7.79 10.01
N VAL A 113 -1.75 -7.98 10.50
CA VAL A 113 -2.70 -8.98 10.03
C VAL A 113 -3.96 -8.26 9.61
N VAL A 114 -4.35 -8.43 8.35
CA VAL A 114 -5.65 -7.96 7.83
C VAL A 114 -6.48 -9.14 7.38
N TRP A 115 -7.77 -9.16 7.70
CA TRP A 115 -8.67 -10.25 7.33
C TRP A 115 -10.11 -9.77 7.15
N SER A 116 -10.92 -10.58 6.47
CA SER A 116 -12.35 -10.37 6.38
C SER A 116 -13.06 -11.25 7.39
N SER A 117 -14.00 -10.70 8.15
CA SER A 117 -14.87 -11.44 9.06
C SER A 117 -16.31 -11.32 8.60
N SER A 118 -17.02 -12.45 8.52
CA SER A 118 -18.40 -12.50 8.03
C SER A 118 -19.31 -13.21 9.01
N ASN A 119 -20.45 -12.61 9.35
CA ASN A 119 -21.44 -13.25 10.20
C ASN A 119 -22.53 -13.97 9.40
N THR A 120 -23.37 -14.74 10.09
CA THR A 120 -24.51 -15.48 9.49
C THR A 120 -25.57 -14.57 8.85
N SER A 121 -25.54 -13.27 9.13
CA SER A 121 -26.44 -12.24 8.57
C SER A 121 -25.79 -11.46 7.42
N THR A 122 -24.78 -12.03 6.76
CA THR A 122 -24.01 -11.46 5.63
C THR A 122 -23.33 -10.12 5.94
N LEU A 123 -23.18 -9.76 7.21
CA LEU A 123 -22.42 -8.57 7.60
C LEU A 123 -20.93 -8.91 7.51
N THR A 124 -20.22 -8.22 6.63
CA THR A 124 -18.78 -8.46 6.40
C THR A 124 -17.96 -7.24 6.77
N ARG A 125 -16.89 -7.45 7.54
CA ARG A 125 -15.95 -6.41 8.00
C ARG A 125 -14.55 -6.73 7.51
N ILE A 126 -13.76 -5.69 7.23
CA ILE A 126 -12.30 -5.82 7.15
C ILE A 126 -11.71 -5.42 8.50
N ASN A 127 -11.00 -6.35 9.13
CA ASN A 127 -10.36 -6.17 10.41
C ASN A 127 -8.85 -6.08 10.24
N LEU A 128 -8.19 -5.35 11.14
CA LEU A 128 -6.74 -5.19 11.18
C LEU A 128 -6.25 -5.25 12.63
N ALA A 129 -5.16 -5.97 12.85
CA ALA A 129 -4.44 -5.99 14.12
C ALA A 129 -2.92 -6.01 13.86
N SER A 130 -2.14 -5.58 14.85
CA SER A 130 -0.67 -5.64 14.82
C SER A 130 -0.13 -6.49 15.97
N PHE A 131 1.00 -7.15 15.73
CA PHE A 131 1.71 -8.00 16.68
C PHE A 131 3.16 -7.54 16.75
N ASP A 132 3.65 -7.23 17.94
CA ASP A 132 5.02 -6.73 18.16
C ASP A 132 6.05 -7.83 18.43
N GLY A 133 5.60 -9.09 18.42
CA GLY A 133 6.41 -10.26 18.75
C GLY A 133 6.02 -10.89 20.08
N SER A 134 5.35 -10.18 20.98
CA SER A 134 4.80 -10.75 22.23
C SER A 134 3.31 -10.49 22.39
N ASP A 135 2.84 -9.30 22.04
CA ASP A 135 1.51 -8.82 22.34
C ASP A 135 0.81 -8.30 21.08
N TRP A 136 -0.53 -8.37 21.13
CA TRP A 136 -1.38 -7.82 20.09
C TRP A 136 -1.84 -6.41 20.43
N SER A 137 -1.99 -5.58 19.40
CA SER A 137 -2.78 -4.36 19.49
C SER A 137 -4.27 -4.68 19.54
N GLU A 138 -5.07 -3.67 19.91
CA GLU A 138 -6.52 -3.72 19.69
C GLU A 138 -6.84 -3.94 18.20
N THR A 139 -7.86 -4.76 17.93
CA THR A 139 -8.39 -4.99 16.58
C THR A 139 -9.24 -3.81 16.16
N ILE A 140 -9.00 -3.32 14.94
CA ILE A 140 -9.72 -2.19 14.38
C ILE A 140 -10.49 -2.61 13.13
N GLU A 141 -11.73 -2.11 13.00
CA GLU A 141 -12.50 -2.21 11.75
C GLU A 141 -12.01 -1.16 10.75
N VAL A 142 -11.72 -1.58 9.51
CA VAL A 142 -11.21 -0.73 8.43
C VAL A 142 -12.30 -0.30 7.46
N SER A 143 -13.28 -1.17 7.19
CA SER A 143 -14.16 -1.03 6.03
C SER A 143 -15.31 -0.03 6.17
N GLY A 144 -15.69 0.37 7.37
CA GLY A 144 -16.69 1.41 7.65
C GLY A 144 -18.16 1.07 7.32
N ASN A 145 -18.42 0.32 6.25
CA ASN A 145 -19.70 -0.27 5.89
C ASN A 145 -19.64 -1.78 6.13
N ILE A 146 -20.69 -2.35 6.70
CA ILE A 146 -20.76 -3.81 6.97
C ILE A 146 -21.76 -4.55 6.09
N TYR A 147 -22.56 -3.85 5.28
CA TYR A 147 -23.71 -4.43 4.56
C TYR A 147 -23.37 -4.99 3.17
N SER A 148 -22.10 -5.08 2.83
CA SER A 148 -21.60 -5.61 1.56
C SER A 148 -20.59 -6.71 1.83
N GLU A 149 -20.59 -7.75 1.00
CA GLU A 149 -19.56 -8.79 1.02
C GLU A 149 -18.20 -8.18 0.68
N LYS A 150 -17.17 -8.59 1.41
CA LYS A 150 -15.80 -8.11 1.24
C LYS A 150 -14.85 -9.29 1.19
N SER A 151 -13.89 -9.22 0.29
CA SER A 151 -12.96 -10.33 0.05
C SER A 151 -11.55 -9.84 -0.25
N ALA A 152 -10.60 -10.77 -0.11
CA ALA A 152 -9.20 -10.61 -0.47
C ALA A 152 -8.53 -9.32 0.04
N PRO A 153 -8.60 -8.99 1.34
CA PRO A 153 -7.88 -7.85 1.86
C PRO A 153 -6.36 -8.05 1.67
N ARG A 154 -5.70 -6.99 1.22
CA ARG A 154 -4.25 -6.88 1.07
C ARG A 154 -3.75 -5.63 1.77
N LEU A 155 -2.49 -5.66 2.17
CA LEU A 155 -1.86 -4.60 2.93
C LEU A 155 -0.43 -4.35 2.44
N ALA A 156 -0.09 -3.06 2.27
CA ALA A 156 1.28 -2.59 2.18
C ALA A 156 1.48 -1.42 3.16
N VAL A 157 2.73 -1.13 3.51
CA VAL A 157 3.06 -0.10 4.50
C VAL A 157 4.06 0.89 3.92
N THR A 158 3.82 2.17 4.17
CA THR A 158 4.77 3.25 3.89
C THR A 158 5.10 4.02 5.16
N HIS A 159 6.25 4.70 5.15
CA HIS A 159 6.71 5.53 6.26
C HIS A 159 7.23 6.87 5.77
N ASP A 160 6.98 7.90 6.56
CA ASP A 160 7.65 9.18 6.45
C ASP A 160 7.91 9.81 7.82
N ARG A 161 8.78 10.81 7.85
CA ARG A 161 9.14 11.55 9.06
C ARG A 161 8.87 13.03 8.83
N PHE A 162 8.26 13.67 9.82
CA PHE A 162 7.83 15.05 9.72
C PHE A 162 7.91 15.74 11.08
N GLU A 163 7.87 17.07 11.07
CA GLU A 163 7.81 17.88 12.29
C GLU A 163 6.40 18.46 12.45
N LEU A 164 5.77 18.21 13.60
CA LEU A 164 4.47 18.78 13.94
C LEU A 164 4.60 20.30 14.17
N ALA A 165 3.77 21.08 13.49
CA ALA A 165 3.70 22.52 13.70
C ALA A 165 3.24 22.84 15.14
N GLY A 166 4.08 23.50 15.94
CA GLY A 166 3.73 23.94 17.31
C GLY A 166 4.31 23.10 18.45
N GLY A 167 4.91 21.94 18.16
CA GLY A 167 5.64 21.15 19.14
C GLY A 167 6.94 21.84 19.54
N SER A 168 6.96 22.54 20.69
CA SER A 168 8.13 23.32 21.12
C SER A 168 9.33 22.50 21.61
N ASP A 169 9.23 21.16 21.68
CA ASP A 169 10.33 20.30 22.16
C ASP A 169 10.27 18.82 21.68
N SER A 170 9.37 18.46 20.76
CA SER A 170 9.31 17.08 20.24
C SER A 170 10.16 16.97 18.98
N GLY A 171 11.09 16.01 18.95
CA GLY A 171 11.83 15.65 17.73
C GLY A 171 10.90 15.20 16.59
N PRO A 172 11.46 14.81 15.43
CA PRO A 172 10.65 14.41 14.28
C PRO A 172 9.77 13.21 14.61
N SER A 173 8.47 13.35 14.36
CA SER A 173 7.48 12.27 14.43
C SER A 173 7.59 11.36 13.22
N THR A 174 7.22 10.09 13.40
CA THR A 174 7.15 9.10 12.34
C THR A 174 5.70 8.82 12.02
N ARG A 175 5.32 8.98 10.75
CA ARG A 175 4.02 8.55 10.24
C ARG A 175 4.19 7.22 9.53
N THR A 176 3.37 6.25 9.91
CA THR A 176 3.23 4.96 9.25
C THR A 176 1.84 4.91 8.61
N VAL A 177 1.77 4.62 7.32
CA VAL A 177 0.50 4.49 6.60
C VAL A 177 0.35 3.04 6.17
N LEU A 178 -0.69 2.38 6.69
CA LEU A 178 -1.09 1.04 6.27
C LEU A 178 -2.10 1.20 5.14
N HIS A 179 -1.72 0.81 3.93
CA HIS A 179 -2.52 0.88 2.72
C HIS A 179 -3.32 -0.41 2.58
N VAL A 180 -4.58 -0.38 3.00
CA VAL A 180 -5.46 -1.56 2.95
C VAL A 180 -6.31 -1.48 1.70
N VAL A 181 -6.26 -2.52 0.87
CA VAL A 181 -7.13 -2.69 -0.30
C VAL A 181 -7.92 -3.97 -0.19
N TRP A 182 -9.16 -3.98 -0.66
CA TRP A 182 -10.01 -5.17 -0.70
C TRP A 182 -11.00 -5.07 -1.85
N SER A 183 -11.68 -6.18 -2.11
CA SER A 183 -12.78 -6.24 -3.06
C SER A 183 -14.11 -6.19 -2.33
N GLU A 184 -15.05 -5.38 -2.80
CA GLU A 184 -16.39 -5.24 -2.20
C GLU A 184 -17.49 -5.41 -3.24
N SER A 185 -18.48 -6.25 -2.91
CA SER A 185 -19.67 -6.41 -3.74
C SER A 185 -20.61 -5.23 -3.57
N THR A 186 -20.88 -4.52 -4.66
CA THR A 186 -21.77 -3.36 -4.70
C THR A 186 -22.97 -3.60 -5.63
N THR A 187 -23.92 -2.67 -5.65
CA THR A 187 -25.04 -2.72 -6.61
C THR A 187 -24.59 -2.69 -8.07
N ASP A 188 -23.42 -2.10 -8.32
CA ASP A 188 -22.84 -1.91 -9.66
C ASP A 188 -21.76 -2.95 -9.95
N GLY A 189 -21.76 -4.07 -9.22
CA GLY A 189 -20.78 -5.14 -9.32
C GLY A 189 -19.66 -5.06 -8.29
N GLU A 190 -18.65 -5.88 -8.49
CA GLU A 190 -17.47 -5.96 -7.62
C GLU A 190 -16.57 -4.73 -7.83
N LYS A 191 -16.20 -4.04 -6.74
CA LYS A 191 -15.36 -2.83 -6.78
C LYS A 191 -14.14 -2.99 -5.90
N ALA A 192 -13.02 -2.43 -6.35
CA ALA A 192 -11.80 -2.34 -5.55
C ALA A 192 -11.90 -1.14 -4.60
N MET A 193 -11.68 -1.38 -3.33
CA MET A 193 -11.80 -0.41 -2.25
C MET A 193 -10.43 -0.17 -1.60
N TYR A 194 -10.22 1.03 -1.09
CA TYR A 194 -9.00 1.45 -0.43
C TYR A 194 -9.28 2.26 0.83
N ALA A 195 -8.53 2.00 1.90
CA ALA A 195 -8.51 2.84 3.08
C ALA A 195 -7.09 3.00 3.64
N PRO A 196 -6.65 4.24 3.94
CA PRO A 196 -5.45 4.46 4.71
C PRO A 196 -5.72 4.26 6.21
N VAL A 197 -4.82 3.54 6.88
CA VAL A 197 -4.72 3.55 8.35
C VAL A 197 -3.46 4.27 8.75
N VAL A 198 -3.60 5.42 9.38
CA VAL A 198 -2.49 6.30 9.73
C VAL A 198 -2.13 6.10 11.19
N LEU A 199 -0.87 5.77 11.45
CA LEU A 199 -0.28 5.73 12.78
C LEU A 199 0.75 6.85 12.90
N ILE A 200 0.71 7.62 13.99
CA ILE A 200 1.76 8.59 14.34
C ILE A 200 2.50 8.06 15.56
N ASP A 201 3.81 7.86 15.42
CA ASP A 201 4.68 7.31 16.45
C ASP A 201 4.16 5.96 17.03
N GLY A 202 3.49 5.19 16.17
CA GLY A 202 2.91 3.88 16.49
C GLY A 202 1.49 3.91 17.06
N GLU A 203 0.92 5.09 17.32
CA GLU A 203 -0.44 5.26 17.81
C GLU A 203 -1.42 5.56 16.68
N LEU A 204 -2.63 5.02 16.75
CA LEU A 204 -3.65 5.26 15.74
C LEU A 204 -4.07 6.73 15.77
N ALA A 205 -3.82 7.44 14.66
CA ALA A 205 -4.04 8.88 14.58
C ALA A 205 -5.52 9.28 14.48
N SER A 206 -6.38 8.39 13.95
CA SER A 206 -7.82 8.61 13.94
C SER A 206 -8.60 7.30 13.80
N THR A 207 -9.80 7.28 14.38
CA THR A 207 -10.81 6.25 14.15
C THR A 207 -11.66 6.52 12.90
N TRP A 208 -11.62 7.75 12.36
CA TRP A 208 -12.34 8.08 11.13
C TRP A 208 -11.55 7.59 9.91
N ARG A 209 -12.12 6.62 9.18
CA ARG A 209 -11.52 6.07 7.95
C ARG A 209 -12.37 6.47 6.76
N ARG A 210 -11.78 7.24 5.86
CA ARG A 210 -12.40 7.49 4.56
C ARG A 210 -12.06 6.30 3.67
N VAL A 211 -13.10 5.57 3.30
CA VAL A 211 -12.99 4.50 2.30
C VAL A 211 -13.17 5.11 0.92
N HIS A 212 -12.27 4.75 0.02
CA HIS A 212 -12.23 5.20 -1.36
C HIS A 212 -12.55 4.03 -2.28
N ARG A 213 -13.43 4.26 -3.25
CA ARG A 213 -13.66 3.32 -4.35
C ARG A 213 -12.64 3.63 -5.43
N LEU A 214 -11.75 2.68 -5.72
CA LEU A 214 -10.64 2.90 -6.65
C LEU A 214 -11.08 2.97 -8.10
N ASN A 215 -12.18 2.31 -8.44
CA ASN A 215 -12.80 2.37 -9.78
C ASN A 215 -13.22 3.80 -10.16
N ASP A 216 -13.45 4.70 -9.19
CA ASP A 216 -13.80 6.10 -9.46
C ASP A 216 -12.60 6.93 -9.96
N TYR A 217 -11.39 6.35 -9.98
CA TYR A 217 -10.15 7.02 -10.39
C TYR A 217 -9.58 6.48 -11.71
N VAL A 218 -10.31 5.63 -12.42
CA VAL A 218 -9.99 5.24 -13.80
C VAL A 218 -10.08 6.47 -14.70
N SER A 219 -9.26 6.54 -15.75
CA SER A 219 -9.20 7.70 -16.64
C SER A 219 -10.52 7.96 -17.35
N ASP A 220 -10.87 9.25 -17.50
CA ASP A 220 -12.08 9.66 -18.22
C ASP A 220 -12.10 9.16 -19.67
N ALA A 221 -10.92 9.05 -20.29
CA ALA A 221 -10.77 8.54 -21.66
C ALA A 221 -11.20 7.07 -21.75
N LEU A 222 -10.73 6.23 -20.82
CA LEU A 222 -11.11 4.82 -20.77
C LEU A 222 -12.57 4.64 -20.31
N ALA A 223 -13.06 5.48 -19.41
CA ALA A 223 -14.48 5.46 -19.02
C ALA A 223 -15.41 5.82 -20.20
N ALA A 224 -14.97 6.69 -21.12
CA ALA A 224 -15.73 7.09 -22.30
C ALA A 224 -15.68 6.06 -23.44
N ASP A 225 -14.57 5.32 -23.57
CA ASP A 225 -14.37 4.26 -24.58
C ASP A 225 -13.79 2.99 -23.92
N PRO A 226 -14.63 2.22 -23.20
CA PRO A 226 -14.18 1.06 -22.44
C PRO A 226 -13.74 -0.08 -23.35
N PHE A 227 -12.83 -0.92 -22.85
CA PHE A 227 -12.45 -2.14 -23.56
C PHE A 227 -13.64 -3.09 -23.64
N SER A 228 -13.79 -3.76 -24.78
CA SER A 228 -14.87 -4.75 -24.98
C SER A 228 -14.63 -6.10 -24.28
N ALA A 229 -13.60 -6.20 -23.45
CA ALA A 229 -13.19 -7.45 -22.81
C ALA A 229 -14.03 -7.70 -21.53
N GLU A 230 -14.51 -8.93 -21.37
CA GLU A 230 -15.11 -9.36 -20.12
C GLU A 230 -14.02 -9.66 -19.09
N VAL A 231 -14.05 -8.97 -17.95
CA VAL A 231 -13.12 -9.23 -16.85
C VAL A 231 -13.56 -10.47 -16.09
N PRO A 232 -12.73 -11.52 -15.94
CA PRO A 232 -13.08 -12.71 -15.16
C PRO A 232 -13.40 -12.37 -13.70
N GLU A 233 -14.43 -13.00 -13.13
CA GLU A 233 -14.89 -12.73 -11.75
C GLU A 233 -13.78 -12.87 -10.71
N ALA A 234 -13.02 -13.97 -10.77
CA ALA A 234 -11.92 -14.20 -9.85
C ALA A 234 -10.85 -13.10 -9.91
N LEU A 235 -10.67 -12.45 -11.06
CA LEU A 235 -9.72 -11.35 -11.22
C LEU A 235 -10.25 -10.04 -10.63
N ARG A 236 -11.56 -9.78 -10.73
CA ARG A 236 -12.21 -8.62 -10.10
C ARG A 236 -12.11 -8.68 -8.58
N SER A 237 -12.20 -9.89 -8.03
CA SER A 237 -12.12 -10.14 -6.58
C SER A 237 -10.69 -10.28 -6.04
N ALA A 238 -9.66 -9.94 -6.83
CA ALA A 238 -8.26 -10.12 -6.45
C ALA A 238 -7.42 -8.83 -6.55
N PRO A 239 -7.83 -7.69 -5.95
CA PRO A 239 -6.98 -6.51 -5.90
C PRO A 239 -5.68 -6.82 -5.14
N THR A 240 -4.62 -6.11 -5.51
CA THR A 240 -3.30 -6.21 -4.88
C THR A 240 -2.78 -4.84 -4.49
N VAL A 241 -1.87 -4.81 -3.52
CA VAL A 241 -1.07 -3.64 -3.19
C VAL A 241 0.33 -4.10 -2.86
N ASP A 242 1.32 -3.51 -3.52
CA ASP A 242 2.75 -3.78 -3.32
C ASP A 242 3.50 -2.46 -3.11
N ALA A 243 4.72 -2.55 -2.59
CA ALA A 243 5.60 -1.38 -2.45
C ALA A 243 5.96 -0.79 -3.82
N GLY A 244 5.92 0.54 -3.92
CA GLY A 244 6.31 1.28 -5.12
C GLY A 244 7.82 1.46 -5.24
N ALA A 245 8.24 2.16 -6.29
CA ALA A 245 9.65 2.49 -6.54
C ALA A 245 10.23 3.41 -5.45
N GLU A 246 9.39 4.31 -4.91
CA GLU A 246 9.73 5.17 -3.78
C GLU A 246 9.29 4.54 -2.46
N SER A 247 10.05 4.77 -1.38
CA SER A 247 9.78 4.19 -0.05
C SER A 247 8.48 4.69 0.61
N ASN A 248 7.96 5.83 0.13
CA ASN A 248 6.70 6.44 0.56
C ASN A 248 5.56 6.18 -0.44
N ALA A 249 5.73 5.25 -1.39
CA ALA A 249 4.75 4.92 -2.41
C ALA A 249 4.37 3.43 -2.39
N VAL A 250 3.14 3.16 -2.84
CA VAL A 250 2.62 1.82 -3.13
C VAL A 250 2.04 1.81 -4.53
N VAL A 251 2.02 0.63 -5.15
CA VAL A 251 1.29 0.40 -6.39
C VAL A 251 0.13 -0.56 -6.10
N ILE A 252 -1.06 -0.14 -6.50
CA ILE A 252 -2.29 -0.91 -6.37
C ILE A 252 -2.66 -1.44 -7.76
N GLY A 253 -2.92 -2.73 -7.86
CA GLY A 253 -3.41 -3.37 -9.09
C GLY A 253 -4.80 -3.95 -8.87
N PHE A 254 -5.74 -3.67 -9.77
CA PHE A 254 -7.08 -4.26 -9.72
C PHE A 254 -7.67 -4.35 -11.12
N ALA A 255 -8.72 -5.17 -11.27
CA ALA A 255 -9.45 -5.25 -12.54
C ALA A 255 -10.83 -4.62 -12.40
N ASP A 256 -11.20 -3.82 -13.40
CA ASP A 256 -12.43 -3.05 -13.43
C ASP A 256 -13.41 -3.60 -14.48
N SER A 257 -14.57 -4.05 -14.03
CA SER A 257 -15.62 -4.59 -14.91
C SER A 257 -16.20 -3.55 -15.84
N ASP A 258 -16.25 -2.29 -15.42
CA ASP A 258 -16.98 -1.24 -16.14
C ASP A 258 -16.20 -0.84 -17.40
N THR A 259 -14.87 -0.86 -17.29
CA THR A 259 -13.95 -0.50 -18.38
C THR A 259 -13.28 -1.69 -19.07
N GLY A 260 -13.44 -2.91 -18.56
CA GLY A 260 -12.79 -4.10 -19.11
C GLY A 260 -11.28 -4.14 -18.87
N ALA A 261 -10.75 -3.32 -17.94
CA ALA A 261 -9.33 -3.05 -17.78
C ALA A 261 -8.72 -3.72 -16.54
N LEU A 262 -7.42 -4.00 -16.60
CA LEU A 262 -6.54 -4.10 -15.44
C LEU A 262 -5.86 -2.74 -15.26
N VAL A 263 -6.07 -2.14 -14.09
CA VAL A 263 -5.64 -0.78 -13.74
C VAL A 263 -4.52 -0.88 -12.71
N GLN A 264 -3.46 -0.08 -12.89
CA GLN A 264 -2.41 0.11 -11.90
C GLN A 264 -2.36 1.57 -11.47
N LEU A 265 -2.53 1.80 -10.17
CA LEU A 265 -2.47 3.12 -9.55
C LEU A 265 -1.25 3.19 -8.65
N GLU A 266 -0.47 4.26 -8.77
CA GLU A 266 0.52 4.62 -7.76
C GLU A 266 -0.15 5.53 -6.73
N LEU A 267 0.08 5.21 -5.46
CA LEU A 267 -0.31 6.06 -4.35
C LEU A 267 0.94 6.40 -3.53
N SER A 268 1.27 7.68 -3.47
CA SER A 268 2.43 8.20 -2.74
C SER A 268 2.00 9.14 -1.62
N THR A 269 2.70 9.10 -0.50
CA THR A 269 2.48 10.00 0.64
C THR A 269 3.46 11.17 0.55
N PRO A 270 3.04 12.35 0.02
CA PRO A 270 3.88 13.55 -0.01
C PRO A 270 4.29 14.01 1.40
N ALA A 271 5.41 14.73 1.46
CA ALA A 271 5.92 15.33 2.68
C ALA A 271 4.87 16.28 3.31
N THR A 272 4.67 16.19 4.63
CA THR A 272 3.67 16.97 5.37
C THR A 272 3.84 18.48 5.17
N GLU A 273 5.07 18.97 5.01
CA GLU A 273 5.36 20.38 4.77
C GLU A 273 4.75 20.91 3.46
N LEU A 274 4.56 20.06 2.45
CA LEU A 274 3.89 20.43 1.20
C LEU A 274 2.39 20.62 1.42
N SER A 275 1.76 19.74 2.22
CA SER A 275 0.35 19.86 2.58
C SER A 275 0.10 21.12 3.40
N GLU A 276 0.90 21.36 4.44
CA GLU A 276 0.79 22.57 5.27
C GLU A 276 0.99 23.85 4.46
N LEU A 277 1.94 23.84 3.52
CA LEU A 277 2.16 24.96 2.61
C LEU A 277 0.94 25.19 1.70
N ALA A 278 0.37 24.12 1.15
CA ALA A 278 -0.78 24.19 0.27
C ALA A 278 -2.02 24.73 0.98
N ASP A 279 -2.29 24.28 2.21
CA ASP A 279 -3.41 24.77 3.01
C ASP A 279 -3.18 26.23 3.42
N SER A 280 -1.97 26.57 3.86
CA SER A 280 -1.62 27.96 4.17
C SER A 280 -1.79 28.89 2.96
N LEU A 281 -1.49 28.41 1.75
CA LEU A 281 -1.78 29.18 0.54
C LEU A 281 -3.28 29.27 0.27
N SER A 282 -4.03 28.18 0.45
CA SER A 282 -5.50 28.20 0.32
C SER A 282 -6.11 29.28 1.21
N ASP A 283 -5.75 29.30 2.49
CA ASP A 283 -6.23 30.32 3.45
C ASP A 283 -5.85 31.75 3.01
N HIS A 284 -4.66 31.92 2.44
CA HIS A 284 -4.20 33.21 1.91
C HIS A 284 -5.02 33.66 0.69
N LEU A 285 -5.30 32.74 -0.24
CA LEU A 285 -6.13 33.02 -1.42
C LEU A 285 -7.56 33.36 -1.00
N ASP A 286 -8.09 32.63 -0.03
CA ASP A 286 -9.43 32.83 0.51
C ASP A 286 -9.56 34.22 1.17
N GLY A 287 -8.60 34.57 2.04
CA GLY A 287 -8.55 35.89 2.68
C GLY A 287 -8.37 37.06 1.70
N SER A 288 -7.89 36.79 0.48
CA SER A 288 -7.65 37.82 -0.55
C SER A 288 -8.88 38.20 -1.37
N ASN A 289 -10.01 37.47 -1.23
CA ASN A 289 -11.21 37.58 -2.07
C ASN A 289 -10.87 37.51 -3.58
N LEU A 290 -10.01 36.54 -3.96
CA LEU A 290 -9.42 36.44 -5.29
C LEU A 290 -10.43 36.57 -6.44
N CYS A 291 -11.48 35.74 -6.48
CA CYS A 291 -12.42 35.75 -7.61
C CYS A 291 -13.14 37.08 -7.76
N ALA A 292 -13.57 37.71 -6.66
CA ALA A 292 -14.19 39.04 -6.71
C ALA A 292 -13.24 40.13 -7.22
N ARG A 293 -11.94 40.00 -6.92
CA ARG A 293 -10.90 40.90 -7.43
C ARG A 293 -10.59 40.67 -8.91
N ILE A 294 -10.65 39.42 -9.39
CA ILE A 294 -10.55 39.12 -10.82
C ILE A 294 -11.71 39.77 -11.58
N ASP A 295 -12.94 39.62 -11.08
CA ASP A 295 -14.15 40.16 -11.71
C ASP A 295 -14.13 41.70 -11.81
N SER A 296 -13.57 42.37 -10.81
CA SER A 296 -13.53 43.84 -10.72
C SER A 296 -12.27 44.50 -11.29
N GLY A 297 -11.13 43.79 -11.28
CA GLY A 297 -9.81 44.33 -11.58
C GLY A 297 -9.10 43.74 -12.80
N GLY A 298 -9.66 42.70 -13.44
CA GLY A 298 -9.10 42.10 -14.65
C GLY A 298 -7.69 41.51 -14.48
N SER A 299 -6.87 41.58 -15.53
CA SER A 299 -5.53 40.94 -15.59
C SER A 299 -4.53 41.42 -14.54
N ASP A 300 -4.65 42.68 -14.10
CA ASP A 300 -3.73 43.28 -13.13
C ASP A 300 -3.95 42.72 -11.72
N ALA A 301 -5.21 42.47 -11.35
CA ALA A 301 -5.55 41.85 -10.07
C ALA A 301 -5.04 40.41 -10.01
N LEU A 302 -5.20 39.66 -11.10
CA LEU A 302 -4.71 38.28 -11.22
C LEU A 302 -3.19 38.20 -11.13
N THR A 303 -2.46 39.07 -11.83
CA THR A 303 -0.98 39.12 -11.77
C THR A 303 -0.50 39.46 -10.35
N SER A 304 -1.15 40.42 -9.70
CA SER A 304 -0.82 40.81 -8.33
C SER A 304 -1.03 39.69 -7.32
N ILE A 305 -2.10 38.90 -7.45
CA ILE A 305 -2.39 37.80 -6.52
C ILE A 305 -1.51 36.59 -6.79
N ALA A 306 -1.24 36.27 -8.05
CA ALA A 306 -0.29 35.22 -8.40
C ALA A 306 1.13 35.54 -7.88
N GLU A 307 1.55 36.81 -7.91
CA GLU A 307 2.81 37.25 -7.30
C GLU A 307 2.77 37.16 -5.77
N ALA A 308 1.66 37.53 -5.13
CA ALA A 308 1.49 37.38 -3.68
C ALA A 308 1.55 35.90 -3.25
N ALA A 309 0.91 34.99 -4.00
CA ALA A 309 0.98 33.55 -3.80
C ALA A 309 2.42 33.03 -3.93
N ARG A 310 3.17 33.46 -4.94
CA ARG A 310 4.61 33.14 -5.09
C ARG A 310 5.40 33.54 -3.86
N VAL A 311 5.21 34.77 -3.38
CA VAL A 311 5.89 35.29 -2.18
C VAL A 311 5.47 34.50 -0.94
N HIS A 312 4.18 34.21 -0.79
CA HIS A 312 3.65 33.40 0.31
C HIS A 312 4.32 32.03 0.36
N ILE A 313 4.41 31.34 -0.78
CA ILE A 313 5.09 30.05 -0.89
C ILE A 313 6.54 30.16 -0.39
N VAL A 314 7.30 31.14 -0.88
CA VAL A 314 8.71 31.32 -0.47
C VAL A 314 8.85 31.64 1.02
N VAL A 315 7.93 32.41 1.59
CA VAL A 315 7.99 32.84 3.00
C VAL A 315 7.59 31.73 3.96
N PHE A 316 6.52 30.98 3.65
CA PHE A 316 5.97 29.95 4.53
C PHE A 316 6.54 28.55 4.26
N GLY A 317 7.06 28.30 3.06
CA GLY A 317 7.68 27.02 2.66
C GLY A 317 9.14 26.85 3.09
N ARG A 318 9.63 27.58 4.10
CA ARG A 318 11.05 27.55 4.53
C ARG A 318 11.57 26.18 4.98
N ARG A 319 10.67 25.28 5.38
CA ARG A 319 10.99 23.89 5.75
C ARG A 319 11.23 23.00 4.51
N ILE A 320 10.78 23.43 3.33
CA ILE A 320 11.05 22.75 2.06
C ILE A 320 12.44 23.17 1.57
N ARG A 321 13.19 22.22 1.00
CA ARG A 321 14.53 22.48 0.45
C ARG A 321 14.47 23.62 -0.57
N SER A 322 15.37 24.60 -0.44
CA SER A 322 15.38 25.82 -1.28
C SER A 322 15.39 25.54 -2.78
N ARG A 323 16.06 24.46 -3.22
CA ARG A 323 16.10 24.02 -4.62
C ARG A 323 14.73 23.63 -5.20
N VAL A 324 13.79 23.22 -4.34
CA VAL A 324 12.40 22.88 -4.71
C VAL A 324 11.50 24.11 -4.61
N LEU A 325 11.73 24.93 -3.58
CA LEU A 325 10.83 26.02 -3.22
C LEU A 325 10.70 27.11 -4.29
N SER A 326 11.81 27.54 -4.91
CA SER A 326 11.76 28.60 -5.93
C SER A 326 11.06 28.15 -7.22
N PRO A 327 11.38 26.99 -7.82
CA PRO A 327 10.62 26.47 -8.94
C PRO A 327 9.13 26.26 -8.61
N LEU A 328 8.83 25.71 -7.44
CA LEU A 328 7.45 25.48 -6.99
C LEU A 328 6.65 26.78 -6.89
N ALA A 329 7.23 27.82 -6.29
CA ALA A 329 6.59 29.12 -6.18
C ALA A 329 6.31 29.73 -7.57
N GLN A 330 7.24 29.57 -8.51
CA GLN A 330 7.08 30.08 -9.87
C GLN A 330 6.00 29.31 -10.64
N ASP A 331 5.95 27.99 -10.52
CA ASP A 331 4.91 27.17 -11.16
C ASP A 331 3.51 27.54 -10.65
N ALA A 332 3.34 27.65 -9.33
CA ALA A 332 2.07 28.07 -8.74
C ALA A 332 1.62 29.46 -9.23
N LYS A 333 2.57 30.41 -9.38
CA LYS A 333 2.28 31.71 -9.99
C LYS A 333 1.81 31.56 -11.43
N ASP A 334 2.50 30.78 -12.25
CA ASP A 334 2.18 30.60 -13.66
C ASP A 334 0.79 29.96 -13.84
N VAL A 335 0.46 28.98 -13.02
CA VAL A 335 -0.86 28.32 -12.99
C VAL A 335 -1.95 29.31 -12.62
N LEU A 336 -1.79 30.06 -11.52
CA LEU A 336 -2.77 31.07 -11.11
C LEU A 336 -2.93 32.16 -12.17
N THR A 337 -1.83 32.56 -12.82
CA THR A 337 -1.87 33.56 -13.89
C THR A 337 -2.62 33.03 -15.12
N THR A 338 -2.51 31.74 -15.41
CA THR A 338 -3.09 31.16 -16.63
C THR A 338 -4.54 30.71 -16.43
N ARG A 339 -4.87 30.14 -15.26
CA ARG A 339 -6.12 29.38 -15.07
C ARG A 339 -7.07 29.94 -14.02
N ALA A 340 -6.65 30.89 -13.18
CA ALA A 340 -7.48 31.31 -12.04
C ALA A 340 -8.83 31.91 -12.46
N ALA A 341 -8.89 32.62 -13.59
CA ALA A 341 -10.15 33.19 -14.10
C ALA A 341 -11.15 32.08 -14.49
N ASP A 342 -10.70 31.09 -15.24
CA ASP A 342 -11.53 29.95 -15.68
C ASP A 342 -11.99 29.13 -14.47
N LEU A 343 -11.08 28.82 -13.55
CA LEU A 343 -11.39 28.07 -12.33
C LEU A 343 -12.39 28.82 -11.42
N CYS A 344 -12.26 30.15 -11.30
CA CYS A 344 -13.24 30.98 -10.60
C CYS A 344 -14.63 30.89 -11.26
N ALA A 345 -14.71 30.83 -12.59
CA ALA A 345 -15.99 30.68 -13.28
C ALA A 345 -16.60 29.27 -13.13
N GLU A 346 -15.77 28.23 -13.08
CA GLU A 346 -16.20 26.83 -12.96
C GLU A 346 -16.70 26.46 -11.56
N GLY A 347 -16.00 26.89 -10.51
CA GLY A 347 -16.34 26.51 -9.13
C GLY A 347 -15.87 27.51 -8.09
N GLY A 348 -15.58 28.74 -8.50
CA GLY A 348 -15.17 29.81 -7.61
C GLY A 348 -13.80 29.56 -6.99
N LEU A 349 -13.63 30.11 -5.79
CA LEU A 349 -12.39 30.08 -5.04
C LEU A 349 -11.97 28.65 -4.66
N THR A 350 -12.92 27.76 -4.38
CA THR A 350 -12.67 26.35 -4.09
C THR A 350 -11.91 25.65 -5.23
N SER A 351 -12.29 25.90 -6.49
CA SER A 351 -11.60 25.33 -7.65
C SER A 351 -10.18 25.87 -7.79
N VAL A 352 -9.96 27.16 -7.51
CA VAL A 352 -8.62 27.77 -7.55
C VAL A 352 -7.73 27.20 -6.45
N SER A 353 -8.22 27.16 -5.21
CA SER A 353 -7.49 26.64 -4.06
C SER A 353 -7.18 25.15 -4.22
N SER A 354 -8.12 24.35 -4.75
CA SER A 354 -7.89 22.95 -5.10
C SER A 354 -6.80 22.80 -6.17
N ALA A 355 -6.85 23.58 -7.26
CA ALA A 355 -5.82 23.54 -8.30
C ALA A 355 -4.43 23.94 -7.77
N ALA A 356 -4.36 25.01 -6.98
CA ALA A 356 -3.11 25.45 -6.35
C ALA A 356 -2.55 24.38 -5.40
N ARG A 357 -3.42 23.72 -4.62
CA ARG A 357 -3.04 22.63 -3.73
C ARG A 357 -2.51 21.42 -4.48
N VAL A 358 -3.18 20.98 -5.54
CA VAL A 358 -2.71 19.90 -6.43
C VAL A 358 -1.33 20.25 -6.97
N HIS A 359 -1.13 21.45 -7.50
CA HIS A 359 0.17 21.87 -8.02
C HIS A 359 1.26 21.89 -6.95
N ILE A 360 1.02 22.47 -5.77
CA ILE A 360 2.01 22.50 -4.69
C ILE A 360 2.47 21.11 -4.29
N VAL A 361 1.51 20.20 -4.13
CA VAL A 361 1.79 18.86 -3.64
C VAL A 361 2.43 18.01 -4.73
N VAL A 362 1.86 17.98 -5.93
CA VAL A 362 2.35 17.14 -7.04
C VAL A 362 3.71 17.63 -7.50
N PHE A 363 3.85 18.92 -7.83
CA PHE A 363 5.13 19.47 -8.28
C PHE A 363 6.17 19.44 -7.17
N GLY A 364 5.77 19.75 -5.93
CA GLY A 364 6.65 19.65 -4.76
C GLY A 364 7.17 18.25 -4.53
N ALA A 365 6.33 17.22 -4.63
CA ALA A 365 6.71 15.81 -4.47
C ALA A 365 7.69 15.37 -5.56
N ARG A 366 7.39 15.63 -6.84
CA ARG A 366 8.29 15.33 -7.98
C ARG A 366 9.65 16.00 -7.82
N ALA A 367 9.65 17.28 -7.42
CA ALA A 367 10.86 18.03 -7.17
C ALA A 367 11.70 17.48 -5.99
N GLN A 368 11.04 16.96 -4.96
CA GLN A 368 11.70 16.31 -3.83
C GLN A 368 12.32 14.97 -4.24
N ALA A 369 11.63 14.19 -5.07
CA ALA A 369 12.11 12.95 -5.68
C ALA A 369 13.30 13.17 -6.64
N GLY A 370 13.51 14.41 -7.09
CA GLY A 370 14.64 14.77 -7.95
C GLY A 370 14.34 14.57 -9.43
N GLU A 371 13.06 14.42 -9.80
CA GLU A 371 12.64 14.49 -11.19
C GLU A 371 13.04 15.85 -11.79
N LEU A 372 13.44 15.83 -13.07
CA LEU A 372 13.66 17.05 -13.82
C LEU A 372 12.31 17.79 -13.89
N LEU A 373 12.31 19.05 -13.45
CA LEU A 373 11.14 19.92 -13.41
C LEU A 373 10.79 20.39 -14.82
N GLU A 374 10.45 19.46 -15.69
CA GLU A 374 9.71 19.76 -16.90
C GLU A 374 8.25 20.00 -16.50
N ARG A 375 7.62 20.97 -17.16
CA ARG A 375 6.24 21.39 -16.84
C ARG A 375 5.36 20.13 -16.85
N ALA A 376 4.62 19.87 -15.77
CA ALA A 376 3.72 18.72 -15.71
C ALA A 376 2.90 18.66 -16.99
N GLU A 377 3.03 17.58 -17.76
CA GLU A 377 2.36 17.47 -19.05
C GLU A 377 0.85 17.55 -18.82
N ALA A 378 0.17 18.36 -19.63
CA ALA A 378 -1.28 18.46 -19.62
C ALA A 378 -1.86 17.13 -20.10
N GLY A 379 -2.12 16.20 -19.17
CA GLY A 379 -2.62 14.86 -19.46
C GLY A 379 -2.48 13.87 -18.30
N GLU A 380 -1.57 14.09 -17.35
CA GLU A 380 -1.44 13.21 -16.18
C GLU A 380 -2.52 13.51 -15.14
N THR A 381 -3.52 12.63 -15.02
CA THR A 381 -4.57 12.72 -13.99
C THR A 381 -3.99 12.40 -12.62
N HIS A 382 -3.89 13.42 -11.77
CA HIS A 382 -3.51 13.30 -10.38
C HIS A 382 -4.70 13.59 -9.48
N VAL A 383 -4.94 12.72 -8.51
CA VAL A 383 -5.98 12.93 -7.50
C VAL A 383 -5.31 13.03 -6.14
N LEU A 384 -5.68 14.06 -5.37
CA LEU A 384 -5.25 14.20 -3.99
C LEU A 384 -6.32 13.65 -3.05
N LEU A 385 -5.96 12.61 -2.31
CA LEU A 385 -6.77 12.06 -1.23
C LEU A 385 -6.34 12.75 0.06
N ALA A 386 -7.18 13.65 0.57
CA ALA A 386 -6.94 14.34 1.84
C ALA A 386 -7.82 13.76 2.95
N ALA A 387 -7.20 13.51 4.11
CA ALA A 387 -7.86 13.24 5.37
C ALA A 387 -7.22 14.11 6.46
N ALA A 388 -7.99 15.02 7.04
CA ALA A 388 -7.56 15.77 8.23
C ALA A 388 -7.89 14.93 9.48
N GLN A 389 -6.94 14.84 10.41
CA GLN A 389 -7.06 14.04 11.62
C GLN A 389 -6.65 14.84 12.85
N GLU A 390 -7.44 14.77 13.92
CA GLU A 390 -7.10 15.38 15.21
C GLU A 390 -6.05 14.52 15.94
N VAL A 391 -4.95 15.13 16.36
CA VAL A 391 -3.92 14.50 17.19
C VAL A 391 -3.68 15.40 18.41
N GLY A 392 -4.29 15.04 19.54
CA GLY A 392 -4.28 15.89 20.73
C GLY A 392 -5.07 17.19 20.52
N ASN A 393 -4.41 18.34 20.62
CA ASN A 393 -4.99 19.66 20.31
C ASN A 393 -4.62 20.15 18.89
N ASP A 394 -3.86 19.35 18.13
CA ASP A 394 -3.38 19.68 16.80
C ASP A 394 -4.10 18.85 15.73
N TYR A 395 -3.84 19.15 14.46
CA TYR A 395 -4.35 18.37 13.33
C TYR A 395 -3.19 17.89 12.45
N VAL A 396 -3.18 16.60 12.12
CA VAL A 396 -2.31 16.02 11.10
C VAL A 396 -3.15 15.78 9.85
N GLN A 397 -2.79 16.46 8.76
CA GLN A 397 -3.35 16.10 7.46
C GLN A 397 -2.56 14.96 6.86
N HIS A 398 -3.25 13.84 6.61
CA HIS A 398 -2.78 12.84 5.69
C HIS A 398 -3.20 13.25 4.27
N LEU A 399 -2.21 13.39 3.42
CA LEU A 399 -2.41 13.61 2.00
C LEU A 399 -1.76 12.45 1.27
N ALA A 400 -2.49 11.84 0.34
CA ALA A 400 -1.97 10.87 -0.59
C ALA A 400 -2.17 11.38 -2.02
N ARG A 401 -1.12 11.30 -2.84
CA ARG A 401 -1.17 11.55 -4.28
C ARG A 401 -1.45 10.22 -4.96
N LEU A 402 -2.58 10.14 -5.63
CA LEU A 402 -2.97 9.02 -6.48
C LEU A 402 -2.72 9.40 -7.94
N GLN A 403 -2.05 8.52 -8.67
CA GLN A 403 -1.77 8.67 -10.10
C GLN A 403 -2.09 7.34 -10.81
N VAL A 404 -2.84 7.42 -11.92
CA VAL A 404 -2.99 6.28 -12.82
C VAL A 404 -1.67 6.07 -13.56
N ARG A 405 -1.05 4.91 -13.38
CA ARG A 405 0.23 4.57 -14.02
C ARG A 405 0.03 3.81 -15.32
N SER A 406 -0.99 2.96 -15.35
CA SER A 406 -1.33 2.20 -16.54
C SER A 406 -2.76 1.70 -16.52
N GLU A 407 -3.34 1.59 -17.69
CA GLU A 407 -4.63 0.98 -17.94
C GLU A 407 -4.52 0.11 -19.18
N ARG A 408 -4.82 -1.18 -19.05
CA ARG A 408 -4.74 -2.11 -20.19
C ARG A 408 -5.90 -3.08 -20.15
N ILE A 409 -6.25 -3.66 -21.29
CA ILE A 409 -7.28 -4.71 -21.39
C ILE A 409 -7.00 -5.77 -20.31
N ALA A 410 -7.99 -6.20 -19.54
CA ALA A 410 -7.80 -7.28 -18.57
C ALA A 410 -7.45 -8.60 -19.30
N PRO A 411 -6.46 -9.37 -18.82
CA PRO A 411 -6.09 -10.61 -19.48
C PRO A 411 -7.18 -11.67 -19.28
N THR A 412 -7.24 -12.59 -20.23
CA THR A 412 -7.95 -13.85 -19.99
C THR A 412 -7.13 -14.71 -19.04
N ILE A 413 -7.80 -15.30 -18.04
CA ILE A 413 -7.19 -16.24 -17.09
C ILE A 413 -7.91 -17.59 -17.15
N GLY A 414 -7.23 -18.64 -16.72
CA GLY A 414 -7.86 -19.95 -16.55
C GLY A 414 -8.56 -20.08 -15.20
N ASP A 415 -8.96 -21.31 -14.86
CA ASP A 415 -9.54 -21.63 -13.56
C ASP A 415 -8.50 -21.43 -12.43
N GLY A 416 -8.96 -20.90 -11.29
CA GLY A 416 -8.15 -20.69 -10.08
C GLY A 416 -8.32 -19.30 -9.49
N GLU A 417 -7.83 -19.10 -8.27
CA GLU A 417 -7.73 -17.77 -7.66
C GLU A 417 -6.53 -17.03 -8.24
N PRO A 418 -6.72 -15.90 -8.92
CA PRO A 418 -5.62 -15.15 -9.48
C PRO A 418 -4.92 -14.31 -8.41
N THR A 419 -3.65 -14.02 -8.67
CA THR A 419 -2.84 -13.04 -7.94
C THR A 419 -2.25 -12.08 -8.96
N ILE A 420 -2.48 -10.79 -8.74
CA ILE A 420 -1.86 -9.72 -9.51
C ILE A 420 -0.52 -9.37 -8.83
N LEU A 421 0.56 -9.37 -9.60
CA LEU A 421 1.87 -8.90 -9.18
C LEU A 421 2.21 -7.65 -10.01
N VAL A 422 2.43 -6.54 -9.34
CA VAL A 422 2.68 -5.25 -10.00
C VAL A 422 4.16 -4.87 -9.95
N SER A 423 4.63 -4.21 -11.01
CA SER A 423 5.93 -3.54 -11.03
C SER A 423 5.95 -2.32 -10.08
N PRO A 424 7.10 -1.97 -9.47
CA PRO A 424 7.22 -0.84 -8.56
C PRO A 424 6.86 0.53 -9.16
N ASN A 425 6.99 0.70 -10.48
CA ASN A 425 6.64 1.93 -11.19
C ASN A 425 5.20 1.91 -11.76
N GLY A 426 4.49 0.79 -11.59
CA GLY A 426 3.12 0.58 -12.04
C GLY A 426 2.93 0.50 -13.56
N THR A 427 3.99 0.28 -14.36
CA THR A 427 3.89 0.20 -15.82
C THR A 427 3.78 -1.23 -16.36
N GLY A 428 4.21 -2.22 -15.58
CA GLY A 428 4.09 -3.65 -15.89
C GLY A 428 3.38 -4.46 -14.81
N ALA A 429 2.78 -5.60 -15.20
CA ALA A 429 2.14 -6.54 -14.28
C ALA A 429 2.31 -8.00 -14.74
N ILE A 430 2.16 -8.92 -13.79
CA ILE A 430 1.99 -10.36 -14.02
C ILE A 430 0.70 -10.80 -13.35
N VAL A 431 -0.15 -11.51 -14.08
CA VAL A 431 -1.33 -12.17 -13.49
C VAL A 431 -1.06 -13.66 -13.43
N VAL A 432 -1.05 -14.20 -12.21
CA VAL A 432 -0.75 -15.60 -11.91
C VAL A 432 -2.03 -16.28 -11.45
N TRP A 433 -2.32 -17.50 -11.91
CA TRP A 433 -3.40 -18.32 -11.38
C TRP A 433 -2.93 -19.76 -11.20
N GLU A 434 -3.46 -20.41 -10.17
CA GLU A 434 -3.02 -21.75 -9.79
C GLU A 434 -4.05 -22.82 -10.14
N ASN A 435 -3.57 -23.91 -10.74
CA ASN A 435 -4.33 -25.14 -10.92
C ASN A 435 -3.52 -26.34 -10.42
N ALA A 436 -3.93 -26.87 -9.27
CA ALA A 436 -3.29 -28.01 -8.58
C ALA A 436 -1.79 -27.82 -8.33
N ASN A 437 -0.94 -28.40 -9.19
CA ASN A 437 0.52 -28.32 -9.09
C ASN A 437 1.13 -27.45 -10.21
N THR A 438 0.33 -26.66 -10.91
CA THR A 438 0.79 -25.76 -11.97
C THR A 438 0.42 -24.33 -11.63
N LEU A 439 1.41 -23.43 -11.62
CA LEU A 439 1.19 -21.99 -11.65
C LEU A 439 1.25 -21.52 -13.09
N SER A 440 0.13 -21.02 -13.60
CA SER A 440 0.07 -20.39 -14.92
C SER A 440 0.12 -18.88 -14.76
N TYR A 441 0.70 -18.18 -15.73
CA TYR A 441 0.77 -16.73 -15.69
C TYR A 441 0.79 -16.09 -17.08
N VAL A 442 0.40 -14.82 -17.14
CA VAL A 442 0.69 -13.91 -18.26
C VAL A 442 1.41 -12.69 -17.72
N GLU A 443 2.27 -12.08 -18.53
CA GLU A 443 2.98 -10.86 -18.18
C GLU A 443 2.74 -9.78 -19.23
N THR A 444 2.85 -8.51 -18.82
CA THR A 444 2.78 -7.38 -19.74
C THR A 444 4.05 -7.34 -20.60
N GLU A 445 3.89 -7.16 -21.91
CA GLU A 445 4.98 -6.96 -22.87
C GLU A 445 5.26 -5.47 -23.10
N ALA A 446 6.35 -5.15 -23.80
CA ALA A 446 6.80 -3.78 -24.02
C ALA A 446 5.84 -2.91 -24.85
N ASP A 447 4.89 -3.53 -25.57
CA ASP A 447 3.83 -2.86 -26.32
C ASP A 447 2.52 -2.76 -25.51
N GLU A 448 2.59 -2.98 -24.19
CA GLU A 448 1.48 -2.96 -23.23
C GLU A 448 0.43 -4.06 -23.45
N THR A 449 0.71 -5.04 -24.33
CA THR A 449 -0.12 -6.21 -24.52
C THR A 449 0.22 -7.33 -23.52
N TRP A 450 -0.62 -8.36 -23.46
CA TRP A 450 -0.34 -9.54 -22.65
C TRP A 450 0.41 -10.59 -23.46
N SER A 451 1.42 -11.19 -22.82
CA SER A 451 2.11 -12.35 -23.34
C SER A 451 1.16 -13.55 -23.53
N SER A 452 1.63 -14.55 -24.29
CA SER A 452 1.00 -15.87 -24.23
C SER A 452 1.09 -16.46 -22.83
N SER A 453 0.14 -17.31 -22.45
CA SER A 453 0.18 -17.99 -21.14
C SER A 453 1.44 -18.85 -20.97
N HIS A 454 2.12 -18.66 -19.85
CA HIS A 454 3.26 -19.43 -19.39
C HIS A 454 2.87 -20.33 -18.22
N SER A 455 3.70 -21.32 -17.89
CA SER A 455 3.45 -22.23 -16.76
C SER A 455 4.72 -22.64 -16.03
N LEU A 456 4.63 -22.74 -14.70
CA LEU A 456 5.63 -23.28 -13.79
C LEU A 456 5.06 -24.53 -13.11
N GLN A 457 5.83 -25.62 -13.09
CA GLN A 457 5.44 -26.85 -12.40
C GLN A 457 5.91 -26.80 -10.94
N ILE A 458 4.96 -26.88 -10.02
CA ILE A 458 5.20 -26.96 -8.57
C ILE A 458 5.41 -28.42 -8.20
N GLY A 459 6.46 -28.68 -7.41
CA GLY A 459 6.81 -30.03 -7.02
C GLY A 459 8.01 -30.07 -6.09
N SER A 460 8.74 -31.18 -6.09
CA SER A 460 9.91 -31.37 -5.22
C SER A 460 11.10 -30.45 -5.56
N SER A 461 11.17 -29.95 -6.80
CA SER A 461 12.27 -29.09 -7.28
C SER A 461 11.96 -27.59 -7.21
N LEU A 462 10.69 -27.22 -7.10
CA LEU A 462 10.23 -25.83 -7.06
C LEU A 462 9.02 -25.76 -6.15
N SER A 463 9.21 -25.17 -4.98
CA SER A 463 8.10 -24.91 -4.08
C SER A 463 7.24 -23.76 -4.61
N ARG A 464 5.98 -23.73 -4.18
CA ARG A 464 5.04 -22.64 -4.50
C ARG A 464 5.61 -21.27 -4.09
N SER A 465 6.17 -21.18 -2.89
CA SER A 465 6.77 -19.94 -2.37
C SER A 465 7.95 -19.45 -3.21
N GLU A 466 8.83 -20.37 -3.66
CA GLU A 466 9.94 -20.02 -4.56
C GLU A 466 9.42 -19.53 -5.91
N ALA A 467 8.41 -20.19 -6.48
CA ALA A 467 7.82 -19.78 -7.74
C ALA A 467 7.19 -18.38 -7.67
N TYR A 468 6.42 -18.07 -6.61
CA TYR A 468 5.89 -16.72 -6.40
C TYR A 468 6.99 -15.68 -6.16
N SER A 469 8.08 -16.04 -5.47
CA SER A 469 9.24 -15.14 -5.33
C SER A 469 9.86 -14.83 -6.69
N MET A 470 10.08 -15.83 -7.53
CA MET A 470 10.62 -15.64 -8.88
C MET A 470 9.71 -14.76 -9.75
N LEU A 471 8.40 -14.99 -9.70
CA LEU A 471 7.42 -14.18 -10.44
C LEU A 471 7.34 -12.74 -9.91
N ARG A 472 7.45 -12.53 -8.60
CA ARG A 472 7.52 -11.18 -8.03
C ARG A 472 8.79 -10.44 -8.46
N ASP A 473 9.94 -11.11 -8.46
CA ASP A 473 11.19 -10.53 -8.98
C ASP A 473 11.10 -10.24 -10.48
N ARG A 474 10.40 -11.11 -11.25
CA ARG A 474 10.11 -10.86 -12.66
C ARG A 474 9.21 -9.65 -12.84
N ALA A 475 8.12 -9.52 -12.09
CA ALA A 475 7.21 -8.37 -12.16
C ALA A 475 7.94 -7.05 -11.88
N ARG A 476 8.89 -7.07 -10.93
CA ARG A 476 9.76 -5.92 -10.64
C ARG A 476 10.71 -5.53 -11.78
N SER A 477 10.95 -6.42 -12.73
CA SER A 477 11.82 -6.14 -13.89
C SER A 477 11.06 -5.63 -15.13
N LEU A 478 9.73 -5.54 -15.07
CA LEU A 478 8.87 -5.10 -16.19
C LEU A 478 8.78 -3.57 -16.29
N GLU A 479 9.88 -2.85 -16.05
CA GLU A 479 9.90 -1.37 -16.03
C GLU A 479 9.75 -0.73 -17.40
#